data_AF-A0A074VMX0-F1
#
_entry.id   AF-A0A074VMX0-F1
#
_cell.length_a   1.000
_cell.length_b   1.000
_cell.length_c   1.000
_cell.angle_alpha   90.00
_cell.angle_beta   90.00
_cell.angle_gamma   90.00
#
_symmetry.space_group_name_H-M   'P 1'
#
loop_
_entity.id
_entity.type
_entity.pdbx_description
1 polymer ?
#
loop_
_entity_poly.entity_id
_entity_poly.type
_entity_poly.pdbx_seq_one_letter_code
_entity_poly.pdbx_strand_id
1 'polypeptide(L)' 'RCFDHGCNGRSFSSRSNLRRHQRERARLTRILPCPLCGAKFYRRWTRNQHVLRASCLQ' A
#
# COMPACT_ATOMS: atom_id res chain seq x y z
N ARG A 1 2.63 -17.65 1.68
CA ARG A 1 2.25 -17.46 0.26
C ARG A 1 0.80 -17.01 0.20
N CYS A 2 0.43 -16.16 -0.76
CA CYS A 2 -0.95 -15.75 -1.02
C CYS A 2 -1.45 -16.46 -2.27
N PHE A 3 -2.56 -17.18 -2.18
CA PHE A 3 -3.17 -17.94 -3.29
C PHE A 3 -4.47 -17.31 -3.80
N ASP A 4 -4.73 -16.06 -3.41
CA ASP A 4 -5.88 -15.29 -3.86
C ASP A 4 -5.82 -15.03 -5.39
N HIS A 5 -6.96 -15.08 -6.07
CA HIS A 5 -7.06 -14.87 -7.52
C HIS A 5 -6.55 -13.47 -7.88
N GLY A 6 -5.39 -13.39 -8.54
CA GLY A 6 -4.70 -12.13 -8.87
C GLY A 6 -3.50 -11.76 -7.99
N CYS A 7 -3.11 -12.64 -7.05
CA CYS A 7 -1.85 -12.52 -6.29
C CYS A 7 -0.73 -13.45 -6.78
N ASN A 8 -0.97 -14.28 -7.81
CA ASN A 8 0.00 -15.16 -8.50
C ASN A 8 0.99 -15.89 -7.56
N GLY A 9 0.50 -16.37 -6.41
CA GLY A 9 1.34 -17.13 -5.48
C GLY A 9 2.38 -16.30 -4.73
N ARG A 10 2.22 -14.96 -4.62
CA ARG A 10 3.19 -14.07 -3.96
C ARG A 10 3.67 -14.63 -2.61
N SER A 11 4.97 -14.82 -2.51
CA SER A 11 5.66 -15.32 -1.33
C SER A 11 6.04 -14.15 -0.43
N PHE A 12 5.74 -14.26 0.87
CA PHE A 12 6.10 -13.26 1.86
C PHE A 12 7.01 -13.92 2.88
N SER A 13 8.10 -13.24 3.22
CA SER A 13 9.10 -13.72 4.18
C SER A 13 8.59 -13.75 5.63
N SER A 14 7.44 -13.11 5.91
CA SER A 14 6.82 -13.16 7.24
C SER A 14 5.30 -13.25 7.17
N ARG A 15 4.70 -13.86 8.20
CA ARG A 15 3.24 -13.97 8.36
C ARG A 15 2.57 -12.60 8.53
N SER A 16 3.25 -11.64 9.15
CA SER A 16 2.78 -10.25 9.30
C SER A 16 2.66 -9.54 7.95
N ASN A 17 3.61 -9.79 7.03
CA ASN A 17 3.57 -9.24 5.69
C ASN A 17 2.40 -9.81 4.86
N LEU A 18 2.15 -11.13 4.97
CA LEU A 18 1.00 -11.77 4.33
C LEU A 18 -0.33 -11.22 4.84
N ARG A 19 -0.50 -11.09 6.17
CA ARG A 19 -1.72 -10.52 6.78
C ARG A 19 -1.97 -9.08 6.37
N ARG A 20 -0.92 -8.26 6.27
CA ARG A 20 -1.02 -6.89 5.74
C ARG A 20 -1.47 -6.90 4.28
N HIS A 21 -0.85 -7.73 3.46
CA HIS A 21 -1.18 -7.85 2.04
C HIS A 21 -2.65 -8.22 1.80
N GLN A 22 -3.19 -9.17 2.57
CA GLN A 22 -4.60 -9.57 2.47
C GLN A 22 -5.56 -8.40 2.81
N ARG A 23 -5.27 -7.62 3.87
CA ARG A 23 -6.09 -6.45 4.23
C ARG A 23 -6.08 -5.36 3.16
N GLU A 24 -4.92 -5.13 2.55
CA GLU A 24 -4.79 -4.16 1.46
C GLU A 24 -5.53 -4.61 0.20
N ARG A 25 -5.45 -5.91 -0.14
CA ARG A 25 -6.15 -6.51 -1.29
C ARG A 25 -7.66 -6.52 -1.13
N ALA A 26 -8.16 -6.76 0.08
CA ALA A 26 -9.57 -6.68 0.41
C ALA A 26 -10.15 -5.25 0.27
N ARG A 27 -9.35 -4.23 -0.10
CA ARG A 27 -9.74 -2.81 -0.21
C ARG A 27 -10.35 -2.22 1.08
N LEU A 28 -10.19 -2.91 2.20
CA LEU A 28 -10.59 -2.45 3.54
C LEU A 28 -9.68 -1.33 4.06
N THR A 29 -8.58 -1.04 3.35
CA THR A 29 -7.65 0.03 3.72
C THR A 29 -8.12 1.35 3.16
N ARG A 30 -8.38 2.30 4.07
CA ARG A 30 -8.76 3.67 3.72
C ARG A 30 -7.66 4.32 2.87
N ILE A 31 -8.06 4.89 1.75
CA ILE A 31 -7.18 5.69 0.91
C ILE A 31 -6.78 6.97 1.66
N LEU A 32 -5.49 7.25 1.66
CA LEU A 32 -4.87 8.43 2.25
C LEU A 32 -4.38 9.31 1.10
N PRO A 33 -5.12 10.37 0.75
CA PRO A 33 -4.67 11.31 -0.27
C PRO A 33 -3.48 12.14 0.25
N CYS A 34 -2.55 12.47 -0.64
CA CYS A 34 -1.53 13.47 -0.39
C CYS A 34 -2.19 14.86 -0.28
N PRO A 35 -1.90 15.65 0.76
CA PRO A 35 -2.47 16.99 0.89
C PRO A 35 -1.93 17.99 -0.14
N LEU A 36 -0.80 17.68 -0.80
CA LEU A 36 -0.16 18.60 -1.76
C LEU A 36 -0.62 18.36 -3.20
N CYS A 37 -0.73 17.10 -3.64
CA CYS A 37 -1.07 16.75 -5.03
C CYS A 37 -2.29 15.82 -5.17
N GLY A 38 -2.91 15.39 -4.08
CA GLY A 38 -4.06 14.47 -4.13
C GLY A 38 -3.73 13.01 -4.47
N ALA A 39 -2.45 12.66 -4.66
CA ALA A 39 -2.03 11.28 -4.95
C ALA A 39 -2.55 10.29 -3.90
N LYS A 40 -3.10 9.15 -4.36
CA LYS A 40 -3.81 8.17 -3.52
C LYS A 40 -2.84 7.12 -3.00
N PHE A 41 -2.72 7.02 -1.68
CA PHE A 41 -1.88 6.01 -1.03
C PHE A 41 -2.72 5.09 -0.14
N TYR A 42 -2.36 3.81 -0.10
CA TYR A 42 -2.97 2.84 0.81
C TYR A 42 -2.22 2.72 2.15
N ARG A 43 -1.05 3.36 2.27
CA ARG A 43 -0.21 3.32 3.49
C ARG A 43 0.23 4.72 3.91
N ARG A 44 0.17 4.98 5.22
CA ARG A 44 0.61 6.26 5.81
C ARG A 44 2.10 6.51 5.59
N TRP A 45 2.94 5.49 5.78
CA TRP A 45 4.39 5.60 5.55
C TRP A 45 4.72 5.99 4.11
N THR A 46 4.08 5.37 3.11
CA THR A 46 4.36 5.69 1.70
C THR A 46 3.91 7.10 1.33
N ARG A 47 2.76 7.55 1.84
CA ARG A 47 2.32 8.95 1.68
C ARG A 47 3.31 9.92 2.32
N ASN A 48 3.73 9.64 3.55
CA ASN A 48 4.68 10.49 4.26
C ASN A 48 6.03 10.55 3.53
N GLN A 49 6.55 9.43 3.06
CA GLN A 49 7.78 9.39 2.27
C GLN A 49 7.65 10.15 0.95
N HIS A 50 6.50 10.05 0.28
CA HIS A 50 6.20 10.80 -0.94
C HIS A 50 6.19 12.31 -0.69
N VAL A 51 5.53 12.76 0.39
CA VAL A 51 5.53 14.18 0.80
C VAL A 51 6.94 14.62 1.21
N LEU A 52 7.66 13.80 1.97
CA LEU A 52 9.02 14.08 2.43
C LEU A 52 10.01 14.23 1.28
N ARG A 53 9.87 13.42 0.23
CA ARG A 53 10.67 13.50 -1.00
C ARG A 53 10.17 14.57 -1.97
N ALA A 54 9.13 15.32 -1.60
CA ALA A 54 8.47 16.29 -2.47
C ALA A 54 8.13 15.72 -3.87
N SER A 55 7.87 14.41 -3.98
CA SER A 55 7.58 13.74 -5.25
C SER A 55 6.15 14.00 -5.73
N CYS A 56 5.58 15.14 -5.34
CA CYS A 56 4.22 15.57 -5.62
C CYS A 56 4.05 16.13 -7.05
N LEU A 57 5.17 16.43 -7.73
CA LEU A 57 5.24 17.17 -9.01
C LEU A 57 5.91 16.36 -10.14
N GLN A 58 6.02 15.04 -10.01
CA GLN A 58 6.28 14.15 -11.17
C GLN A 58 4.97 13.76 -11.81
#